data_AF-A0A6B3FJY0-F1
#
_entry.id   AF-A0A6B3FJY0-F1
#
_cell.length_a   1.000
_cell.length_b   1.000
_cell.length_c   1.000
_cell.angle_alpha   90.00
_cell.angle_beta   90.00
_cell.angle_gamma   90.00
#
_symmetry.space_group_name_H-M   'P 1'
#
loop_
_entity.id
_entity.type
_entity.pdbx_description
1 polymer ?
#
loop_
_entity_poly.entity_id
_entity_poly.type
_entity_poly.pdbx_seq_one_letter_code
_entity_poly.pdbx_strand_id
1 'polypeptide(L)'
;TPDDLTIVFHLNKPEGEFPFLATQTQFAPVPKKKDTGTKYESHPVSSGPYKVVSNENDGERITLARNPHWSATTDDQRKAYPDKIDVRSGLDSAVINQRLSASVGKDAAAITTDTNLG
;
A
#
# COMPACT_ATOMS: atom_id res chain seq x y z
N THR A 1 -10.27 23.28 -7.20
CA THR A 1 -10.31 23.24 -5.72
C THR A 1 -10.30 24.66 -5.21
N PRO A 2 -11.02 25.00 -4.14
CA PRO A 2 -11.04 26.36 -3.59
C PRO A 2 -9.65 26.86 -3.12
N ASP A 3 -8.82 25.94 -2.62
CA ASP A 3 -7.44 26.18 -2.17
C ASP A 3 -6.62 24.87 -2.18
N ASP A 4 -5.42 24.89 -1.61
CA ASP A 4 -4.47 23.76 -1.57
C ASP A 4 -4.89 22.63 -0.61
N LEU A 5 -5.81 22.88 0.32
CA LEU A 5 -6.26 21.92 1.34
C LEU A 5 -7.74 21.52 1.19
N THR A 6 -8.45 22.07 0.21
CA THR A 6 -9.89 21.86 0.04
C THR A 6 -10.20 21.18 -1.29
N ILE A 7 -10.89 20.04 -1.26
CA ILE A 7 -11.43 19.38 -2.45
C ILE A 7 -12.97 19.33 -2.40
N VAL A 8 -13.62 19.57 -3.54
CA VAL A 8 -15.08 19.54 -3.69
C VAL A 8 -15.45 18.56 -4.79
N PHE A 9 -16.25 17.55 -4.45
CA PHE A 9 -16.77 16.58 -5.41
C PHE A 9 -18.23 16.92 -5.77
N HIS A 10 -18.48 17.18 -7.06
CA HIS A 10 -19.83 17.36 -7.59
C HIS A 10 -20.30 16.06 -8.24
N LEU A 11 -21.11 15.29 -7.51
CA LEU A 11 -21.61 14.00 -7.99
C LEU A 11 -22.75 14.19 -8.98
N ASN A 12 -22.84 13.30 -9.97
CA ASN A 12 -23.90 13.33 -10.99
C ASN A 12 -25.26 12.83 -10.48
N LYS A 13 -25.26 12.13 -9.34
CA LYS A 13 -26.44 11.67 -8.61
C LYS A 13 -26.14 11.65 -7.10
N PRO A 14 -27.16 11.65 -6.25
CA PRO A 14 -26.98 11.42 -4.81
C PRO A 14 -26.30 10.06 -4.56
N GLU A 15 -25.28 10.06 -3.71
CA GLU A 15 -24.57 8.85 -3.26
C GLU A 15 -24.27 8.97 -1.77
N GLY A 16 -25.00 8.21 -0.94
CA GLY A 16 -24.88 8.27 0.51
C GLY A 16 -23.57 7.67 1.01
N GLU A 17 -23.03 6.70 0.27
CA GLU A 17 -21.82 5.96 0.65
C GLU A 17 -20.53 6.62 0.14
N PHE A 18 -20.61 7.84 -0.40
CA PHE A 18 -19.44 8.54 -0.92
C PHE A 18 -18.29 8.70 0.11
N PRO A 19 -18.55 9.01 1.40
CA PRO A 19 -17.49 9.06 2.40
C PRO A 19 -16.74 7.73 2.52
N PHE A 20 -17.44 6.60 2.44
CA PHE A 20 -16.82 5.28 2.48
C PHE A 20 -16.03 4.99 1.20
N LEU A 21 -16.59 5.30 0.03
CA LEU A 21 -15.90 5.20 -1.25
C LEU A 21 -14.59 6.00 -1.28
N ALA A 22 -14.59 7.21 -0.71
CA ALA A 22 -13.43 8.08 -0.61
C ALA A 22 -12.31 7.53 0.29
N THR A 23 -12.54 6.44 1.03
CA THR A 23 -11.49 5.74 1.80
C THR A 23 -10.73 4.69 0.98
N GLN A 24 -11.23 4.33 -0.22
CA GLN A 24 -10.58 3.32 -1.06
C GLN A 24 -9.24 3.79 -1.62
N THR A 25 -8.37 2.85 -1.97
CA THR A 25 -7.01 3.11 -2.49
C THR A 25 -7.00 3.97 -3.75
N GLN A 26 -8.07 3.94 -4.55
CA GLN A 26 -8.27 4.77 -5.75
C GLN A 26 -8.23 6.29 -5.44
N PHE A 27 -8.55 6.67 -4.20
CA PHE A 27 -8.56 8.07 -3.74
C PHE A 27 -7.24 8.50 -3.08
N ALA A 28 -6.23 7.62 -3.03
CA ALA A 28 -4.90 7.99 -2.57
C ALA A 28 -4.29 9.05 -3.51
N PRO A 29 -3.70 10.14 -2.97
CA PRO A 29 -3.25 11.26 -3.79
C PRO A 29 -2.00 10.90 -4.61
N VAL A 30 -2.05 11.18 -5.91
CA VAL A 30 -0.91 11.08 -6.83
C VAL A 30 -0.58 12.48 -7.37
N PRO A 31 0.60 13.04 -7.09
CA PRO A 31 1.01 14.31 -7.69
C PRO A 31 1.12 14.17 -9.21
N LYS A 32 0.46 15.06 -9.97
CA LYS A 32 0.46 15.02 -11.44
C LYS A 32 1.85 14.92 -12.08
N LYS A 33 2.86 15.57 -11.50
CA LYS A 33 4.26 15.51 -11.99
C LYS A 33 4.94 14.14 -11.82
N LYS A 34 4.33 13.25 -11.04
CA LYS A 34 4.82 11.90 -10.71
C LYS A 34 3.96 10.80 -11.33
N ASP A 35 2.85 11.16 -11.95
CA ASP A 35 1.99 10.23 -12.69
C ASP A 35 2.66 9.85 -14.00
N THR A 36 3.18 8.63 -14.06
CA THR A 36 3.81 8.05 -15.26
C THR A 36 2.85 7.13 -16.03
N GLY A 37 1.54 7.23 -15.77
CA GLY A 37 0.52 6.39 -16.39
C GLY A 37 0.74 4.91 -16.09
N THR A 38 0.72 4.06 -17.12
CA THR A 38 0.86 2.60 -16.99
C THR A 38 2.16 2.16 -16.31
N LYS A 39 3.21 2.98 -16.33
CA LYS A 39 4.50 2.65 -15.67
C LYS A 39 4.54 2.99 -14.18
N TYR A 40 3.50 3.62 -13.65
CA TYR A 40 3.48 4.13 -12.27
C TYR A 40 3.62 3.03 -11.22
N GLU A 41 3.09 1.85 -11.50
CA GLU A 41 3.18 0.66 -10.63
C GLU A 41 4.63 0.21 -10.33
N SER A 42 5.58 0.55 -11.20
CA SER A 42 6.98 0.18 -11.00
C SER A 42 7.62 0.94 -9.83
N HIS A 43 7.24 2.21 -9.64
CA HIS A 43 7.79 3.11 -8.61
C HIS A 43 6.72 4.12 -8.15
N PRO A 44 5.65 3.65 -7.48
CA PRO A 44 4.59 4.54 -7.03
C PRO A 44 5.09 5.46 -5.92
N VAL A 45 4.54 6.67 -5.85
CA VAL A 45 4.78 7.54 -4.69
C VAL A 45 3.98 7.04 -3.49
N SER A 46 4.45 7.35 -2.28
CA SER A 46 3.81 6.91 -1.04
C SER A 46 3.60 8.09 -0.10
N SER A 47 2.35 8.31 0.30
CA SER A 47 1.96 9.23 1.39
C SER A 47 1.87 8.54 2.75
N GLY A 48 1.79 7.20 2.75
CA GLY A 48 1.70 6.38 3.96
C GLY A 48 3.04 6.06 4.61
N PRO A 49 3.04 5.19 5.64
CA PRO A 49 4.20 4.92 6.49
C PRO A 49 5.35 4.18 5.82
N TYR A 50 5.12 3.55 4.67
CA TYR A 50 6.14 2.84 3.91
C TYR A 50 6.16 3.29 2.46
N LYS A 51 7.31 3.17 1.83
CA LYS A 51 7.53 3.42 0.41
C LYS A 51 8.11 2.20 -0.29
N VAL A 52 7.81 2.05 -1.57
CA VAL A 52 8.40 1.01 -2.43
C VAL A 52 9.88 1.33 -2.65
N VAL A 53 10.74 0.37 -2.34
CA VAL A 53 12.20 0.43 -2.57
C VAL A 53 12.58 -0.39 -3.80
N SER A 54 11.96 -1.55 -3.97
CA SER A 54 12.06 -2.36 -5.18
C SER A 54 10.75 -3.07 -5.46
N ASN A 55 10.46 -3.24 -6.75
CA ASN A 55 9.40 -4.08 -7.28
C ASN A 55 10.07 -4.98 -8.34
N GLU A 56 10.23 -6.26 -8.03
CA GLU A 56 10.91 -7.25 -8.86
C GLU A 56 9.86 -8.15 -9.52
N ASN A 57 10.07 -8.45 -10.81
CA ASN A 57 9.21 -9.33 -11.61
C ASN A 57 7.72 -8.99 -11.47
N ASP A 58 7.36 -7.73 -11.69
CA ASP A 58 5.98 -7.24 -11.70
C ASP A 58 5.16 -7.67 -10.46
N GLY A 59 5.75 -7.54 -9.27
CA GLY A 59 5.08 -7.77 -7.99
C GLY A 59 5.35 -9.14 -7.34
N GLU A 60 6.16 -10.01 -7.97
CA GLU A 60 6.60 -11.27 -7.35
C GLU A 60 7.34 -11.02 -6.04
N ARG A 61 8.16 -9.95 -6.01
CA ARG A 61 8.77 -9.45 -4.78
C ARG A 61 8.72 -7.94 -4.70
N ILE A 62 8.15 -7.44 -3.61
CA ILE A 62 8.15 -6.01 -3.30
C ILE A 62 8.86 -5.78 -1.97
N THR A 63 9.86 -4.90 -1.98
CA THR A 63 10.50 -4.43 -0.76
C THR A 63 9.95 -3.06 -0.38
N LEU A 64 9.43 -2.93 0.84
CA LEU A 64 9.02 -1.66 1.42
C LEU A 64 9.95 -1.26 2.55
N ALA A 65 10.26 0.02 2.66
CA ALA A 65 10.97 0.61 3.80
C ALA A 65 10.19 1.80 4.35
N ARG A 66 10.46 2.20 5.59
CA ARG A 66 9.82 3.39 6.20
C ARG A 66 9.89 4.61 5.28
N ASN A 67 8.78 5.34 5.21
CA ASN A 67 8.70 6.63 4.56
C ASN A 67 9.13 7.72 5.55
N PRO A 68 10.29 8.38 5.35
CA PRO A 68 10.76 9.41 6.27
C PRO A 68 9.90 10.69 6.26
N HIS A 69 9.01 10.84 5.28
CA HIS A 69 8.09 11.98 5.18
C HIS A 69 6.72 11.74 5.82
N TRP A 70 6.45 10.50 6.26
CA TRP A 70 5.23 10.20 7.02
C TRP A 70 5.46 10.53 8.50
N SER A 71 4.43 11.09 9.15
CA SER A 71 4.44 11.37 10.58
C SER A 71 3.34 10.59 11.30
N ALA A 72 3.73 9.85 12.34
CA ALA A 72 2.79 9.20 13.25
C ALA A 72 1.91 10.19 14.01
N THR A 73 2.32 11.47 14.13
CA THR A 73 1.52 12.49 14.83
C THR A 73 0.28 12.91 14.05
N THR A 74 0.25 12.65 12.74
CA THR A 74 -0.86 13.01 11.84
C THR A 74 -1.63 11.77 11.34
N ASP A 75 -1.27 10.57 11.80
CA ASP A 75 -1.87 9.29 11.39
C ASP A 75 -2.08 8.41 12.62
N ASP A 76 -3.29 8.45 13.18
CA ASP A 76 -3.69 7.69 14.36
C ASP A 76 -4.03 6.22 14.03
N GLN A 77 -4.24 5.92 12.74
CA GLN A 77 -4.65 4.61 12.24
C GLN A 77 -3.47 3.64 12.13
N ARG A 78 -2.29 4.10 11.74
CA ARG A 78 -1.16 3.23 11.40
C ARG A 78 0.00 3.40 12.37
N LYS A 79 0.50 2.28 12.90
CA LYS A 79 1.62 2.26 13.86
C LYS A 79 3.00 2.07 13.24
N ALA A 80 3.06 1.41 12.07
CA ALA A 80 4.30 1.15 11.34
C ALA A 80 5.41 0.53 12.22
N TYR A 81 5.18 -0.62 12.85
CA TYR A 81 6.19 -1.21 13.74
C TYR A 81 7.45 -1.73 13.03
N PRO A 82 7.35 -2.44 11.88
CA PRO A 82 8.54 -2.88 11.14
C PRO A 82 9.36 -1.74 10.52
N ASP A 83 10.67 -1.94 10.37
CA ASP A 83 11.50 -1.03 9.58
C ASP A 83 11.48 -1.35 8.08
N LYS A 84 11.26 -2.63 7.76
CA LYS A 84 11.24 -3.17 6.41
C LYS A 84 10.17 -4.25 6.30
N ILE A 85 9.51 -4.30 5.15
CA ILE A 85 8.56 -5.35 4.77
C ILE A 85 9.06 -5.97 3.46
N ASP A 86 9.20 -7.30 3.43
CA ASP A 86 9.59 -8.09 2.25
C ASP A 86 8.37 -8.91 1.82
N VAL A 87 7.65 -8.41 0.81
CA VAL A 87 6.43 -9.03 0.28
C VAL A 87 6.82 -10.07 -0.76
N ARG A 88 6.20 -11.25 -0.69
CA ARG A 88 6.36 -12.34 -1.65
C ARG A 88 5.01 -12.78 -2.17
N SER A 89 4.86 -12.76 -3.49
CA SER A 89 3.63 -13.14 -4.19
C SER A 89 3.87 -14.42 -5.01
N GLY A 90 2.79 -15.07 -5.47
CA GLY A 90 2.87 -16.21 -6.38
C GLY A 90 3.27 -17.55 -5.77
N LEU A 91 3.39 -17.64 -4.43
CA LEU A 91 3.61 -18.91 -3.76
C LEU A 91 2.33 -19.73 -3.69
N ASP A 92 2.47 -21.04 -3.83
CA ASP A 92 1.36 -21.96 -3.60
C ASP A 92 0.88 -21.88 -2.14
N SER A 93 -0.44 -21.97 -1.95
CA SER A 93 -1.06 -21.88 -0.62
C SER A 93 -0.54 -22.93 0.37
N ALA A 94 -0.23 -24.15 -0.08
CA ALA A 94 0.36 -25.19 0.77
C ALA A 94 1.78 -24.82 1.20
N VAL A 95 2.56 -24.18 0.32
CA VAL A 95 3.90 -23.67 0.66
C VAL A 95 3.81 -22.54 1.69
N ILE A 96 2.87 -21.61 1.53
CA ILE A 96 2.61 -20.55 2.52
C ILE A 96 2.26 -21.17 3.88
N ASN A 97 1.32 -22.11 3.91
CA ASN A 97 0.90 -22.78 5.14
C ASN A 97 2.05 -23.55 5.81
N GLN A 98 2.88 -24.25 5.03
CA GLN A 98 4.04 -24.97 5.54
C GLN A 98 5.05 -24.01 6.18
N ARG A 99 5.35 -22.88 5.53
CA ARG A 99 6.29 -21.87 6.02
C ARG A 99 5.83 -21.23 7.32
N LEU A 100 4.55 -20.81 7.36
CA LEU A 100 3.95 -20.25 8.56
C LEU A 100 3.93 -21.26 9.72
N SER A 101 3.60 -22.52 9.43
CA SER A 101 3.59 -23.59 10.44
C SER A 101 4.99 -23.92 10.97
N ALA A 102 6.00 -23.91 10.09
CA ALA A 102 7.38 -24.17 10.48
C ALA A 102 7.95 -23.03 11.35
N SER A 103 7.53 -21.78 11.10
CA SER A 103 7.89 -20.61 11.92
C SER A 103 9.40 -20.45 12.14
N VAL A 104 10.20 -20.75 11.10
CA VAL A 104 11.67 -20.71 11.17
C VAL A 104 12.24 -19.45 10.55
N GLY A 105 13.28 -18.89 11.17
CA GLY A 105 13.98 -17.71 10.66
C GLY A 105 13.03 -16.52 10.45
N LYS A 106 12.94 -16.03 9.22
CA LYS A 106 12.05 -14.90 8.88
C LYS A 106 10.56 -15.26 8.94
N ASP A 107 10.22 -16.53 8.79
CA ASP A 107 8.84 -16.98 8.77
C ASP A 107 8.19 -16.91 10.17
N ALA A 108 9.00 -16.77 11.24
CA ALA A 108 8.52 -16.52 12.60
C ALA A 108 7.79 -15.18 12.78
N ALA A 109 8.05 -14.20 11.90
CA ALA A 109 7.40 -12.90 11.88
C ALA A 109 6.53 -12.70 10.62
N ALA A 110 6.29 -13.77 9.85
CA ALA A 110 5.51 -13.70 8.63
C ALA A 110 4.01 -13.70 8.91
N ILE A 111 3.29 -12.97 8.08
CA ILE A 111 1.84 -13.05 7.95
C ILE A 111 1.52 -13.33 6.49
N THR A 112 0.35 -13.91 6.23
CA THR A 112 -0.18 -14.02 4.87
C THR A 112 -1.38 -13.10 4.70
N THR A 113 -1.54 -12.57 3.50
CA THR A 113 -2.76 -11.89 3.08
C THR A 113 -3.59 -12.86 2.24
N ASP A 114 -4.89 -12.66 2.24
CA ASP A 114 -5.90 -13.40 1.48
C ASP A 114 -6.00 -12.96 0.01
N THR A 115 -5.35 -11.85 -0.35
CA THR A 115 -5.44 -11.23 -1.68
C THR A 115 -4.13 -11.40 -2.46
N ASN A 116 -4.23 -11.80 -3.74
CA ASN A 116 -3.11 -11.70 -4.69
C ASN A 116 -2.78 -10.23 -4.92
N LEU A 117 -1.51 -9.85 -4.75
CA LEU A 117 -1.02 -8.48 -4.94
C LEU A 117 -0.64 -8.16 -6.40
N GLY A 118 -1.18 -8.93 -7.36
CA GLY A 118 -0.98 -8.78 -8.80
C GLY A 118 -2.30 -8.79 -9.55
#